data_AF-A0A964XCH4-F1
#
_entry.id   AF-A0A964XCH4-F1
#
_cell.length_a   1.000
_cell.length_b   1.000
_cell.length_c   1.000
_cell.angle_alpha   90.00
_cell.angle_beta   90.00
_cell.angle_gamma   90.00
#
_symmetry.space_group_name_H-M   'P 1'
#
loop_
_entity.id
_entity.type
_entity.pdbx_description
1 polymer ?
#
loop_
_entity_poly.entity_id
_entity_poly.type
_entity_poly.pdbx_seq_one_letter_code
_entity_poly.pdbx_strand_id
1 'polypeptide(L)'
;MWNKPARRWGWLGVVTIALATPALPCGPYLPTRILLLDDEQAVLSMPTADFRQEVRRLLPEAAPAFRAVMPEDETPFGQSARLGRVDLAAALTDAGFGEDRRNELLQRYDEIRAALSQLEARNRRARELGVDPVELEGPAIPLPDAPKEFPEEFRLYLDGLSAYHLNETKVADQFFRQLLELPEALRRHRSVWAAYMLGKSHLTSDPAAAVRGFEAARQLAAAGYPDPLGLASSSFGWQGRAHLNAGEPDRALTLYLQFWHSGDYHGLVSMRAAAHALIKAEGEPLRRAATDPVLQRLVTAYLLSHDGAAWEELPAERRPATIAWLAAVEQANPNAEAEPTPGADRLAWLAYQRNEIDAATRWAKQAGDTPIAQWVRAKLALRAGEVDRGVALLAQVTKDFPAEEDWDARHPVGDWYDTIKPQRVVGGELAVLEIARSQY
;
A
#
# COMPACT_ATOMS: atom_id res chain seq x y z
N MET A 1 40.48 -70.41 -37.28
CA MET A 1 40.28 -70.70 -38.71
C MET A 1 39.35 -69.67 -39.29
N TRP A 2 39.80 -69.00 -40.36
CA TRP A 2 38.99 -68.10 -41.17
C TRP A 2 37.84 -68.86 -41.84
N ASN A 3 36.65 -68.25 -41.93
CA ASN A 3 36.04 -67.99 -43.24
C ASN A 3 34.95 -66.91 -43.19
N LYS A 4 35.22 -65.85 -43.96
CA LYS A 4 34.33 -64.80 -44.51
C LYS A 4 33.47 -65.38 -45.66
N PRO A 5 32.73 -64.60 -46.50
CA PRO A 5 32.00 -63.31 -46.35
C PRO A 5 30.60 -63.32 -47.04
N ALA A 6 29.85 -62.21 -46.94
CA ALA A 6 29.13 -61.48 -48.03
C ALA A 6 28.02 -60.61 -47.40
N ARG A 7 27.62 -59.41 -47.83
CA ARG A 7 27.87 -58.56 -49.00
C ARG A 7 27.48 -57.13 -48.54
N ARG A 8 28.28 -56.12 -48.88
CA ARG A 8 27.93 -54.70 -48.74
C ARG A 8 27.25 -54.21 -50.02
N TRP A 9 26.03 -53.70 -49.96
CA TRP A 9 25.46 -52.70 -50.87
C TRP A 9 24.53 -51.81 -50.01
N GLY A 10 24.81 -50.51 -49.94
CA GLY A 10 24.07 -49.55 -49.11
C GLY A 10 22.94 -48.85 -49.86
N TRP A 11 22.09 -48.13 -49.13
CA TRP A 11 21.31 -46.97 -49.59
C TRP A 11 20.92 -46.09 -48.40
N LEU A 12 20.84 -44.78 -48.66
CA LEU A 12 20.51 -43.69 -47.75
C LEU A 12 19.15 -43.86 -47.08
N GLY A 13 19.03 -43.39 -45.83
CA GLY A 13 17.77 -43.20 -45.12
C GLY A 13 17.86 -42.06 -44.11
N VAL A 14 17.40 -40.88 -44.56
CA VAL A 14 17.00 -39.66 -43.83
C VAL A 14 16.94 -39.78 -42.30
N VAL A 15 17.76 -38.98 -41.60
CA VAL A 15 17.58 -38.70 -40.17
C VAL A 15 16.45 -37.68 -40.03
N THR A 16 15.23 -38.16 -39.82
CA THR A 16 14.17 -37.34 -39.21
C THR A 16 14.52 -37.16 -37.74
N ILE A 17 15.08 -35.99 -37.41
CA ILE A 17 15.13 -35.51 -36.02
C ILE A 17 13.69 -35.23 -35.63
N ALA A 18 13.06 -36.19 -34.94
CA ALA A 18 11.85 -35.93 -34.20
C ALA A 18 12.23 -34.89 -33.13
N LEU A 19 11.77 -33.65 -33.31
CA LEU A 19 11.78 -32.62 -32.29
C LEU A 19 11.00 -33.18 -31.09
N ALA A 20 11.72 -33.70 -30.10
CA ALA A 20 11.17 -33.92 -28.79
C ALA A 20 10.82 -32.55 -28.21
N THR A 21 9.55 -32.16 -28.32
CA THR A 21 9.00 -31.14 -27.44
C THR A 21 9.26 -31.60 -26.02
N PRO A 22 9.97 -30.82 -25.18
CA PRO A 22 10.10 -31.16 -23.78
C PRO A 22 8.69 -31.13 -23.20
N ALA A 23 8.16 -32.32 -22.91
CA ALA A 23 7.01 -32.44 -22.03
C ALA A 23 7.50 -31.98 -20.65
N LEU A 24 7.31 -30.69 -20.38
CA LEU A 24 7.30 -30.19 -19.01
C LEU A 24 6.27 -31.07 -18.28
N PRO A 25 6.65 -31.77 -17.19
CA PRO A 25 5.67 -32.49 -16.40
C PRO A 25 4.80 -31.44 -15.72
N CYS A 26 3.73 -31.02 -16.40
CA CYS A 26 2.61 -30.32 -15.80
C CYS A 26 1.89 -31.33 -14.90
N GLY A 27 2.48 -31.62 -13.74
CA GLY A 27 1.74 -32.24 -12.65
C GLY A 27 0.62 -31.28 -12.21
N PRO A 28 -0.51 -31.79 -11.67
CA PRO A 28 -1.52 -30.91 -11.11
C PRO A 28 -0.88 -30.10 -9.98
N TYR A 29 -0.82 -28.78 -10.13
CA TYR A 29 -0.42 -27.85 -9.08
C TYR A 29 -1.55 -27.80 -8.03
N LEU A 30 -1.65 -28.86 -7.23
CA LEU A 30 -2.47 -28.86 -6.02
C LEU A 30 -1.73 -27.98 -5.00
N PRO A 31 -2.41 -27.05 -4.33
CA PRO A 31 -1.79 -26.27 -3.26
C PRO A 31 -1.12 -27.22 -2.27
N THR A 32 0.20 -27.09 -2.06
CA THR A 32 0.99 -28.05 -1.28
C THR A 32 0.45 -28.23 0.14
N ARG A 33 -0.26 -27.22 0.66
CA ARG A 33 -0.97 -27.26 1.94
C ARG A 33 -2.03 -28.38 2.04
N ILE A 34 -2.70 -28.69 0.93
CA ILE A 34 -3.72 -29.75 0.87
C ILE A 34 -3.07 -31.15 0.82
N LEU A 35 -1.85 -31.25 0.29
CA LEU A 35 -1.11 -32.51 0.16
C LEU A 35 -0.20 -32.82 1.36
N LEU A 36 0.25 -31.80 2.09
CA LEU A 36 1.17 -31.93 3.22
C LEU A 36 0.46 -32.07 4.57
N LEU A 37 -0.78 -31.61 4.68
CA LEU A 37 -1.62 -31.75 5.86
C LEU A 37 -2.57 -32.93 5.62
N ASP A 38 -2.27 -34.07 6.24
CA ASP A 38 -3.07 -35.32 6.19
C ASP A 38 -4.37 -35.18 7.02
N ASP A 39 -5.05 -34.04 6.91
CA ASP A 39 -6.06 -33.59 7.86
C ASP A 39 -7.28 -33.00 7.13
N GLU A 40 -8.47 -33.51 7.45
CA GLU A 40 -9.79 -32.96 7.09
C GLU A 40 -9.83 -31.43 7.30
N GLN A 41 -9.05 -30.91 8.26
CA GLN A 41 -8.90 -29.48 8.52
C GLN A 41 -8.36 -28.67 7.33
N ALA A 42 -7.54 -29.24 6.46
CA ALA A 42 -7.03 -28.53 5.28
C ALA A 42 -8.17 -28.17 4.33
N VAL A 43 -9.07 -29.13 4.06
CA VAL A 43 -10.27 -28.94 3.23
C VAL A 43 -11.30 -28.08 3.94
N LEU A 44 -11.38 -28.10 5.27
CA LEU A 44 -12.31 -27.24 6.00
C LEU A 44 -11.80 -25.80 6.17
N SER A 45 -10.51 -25.54 5.98
CA SER A 45 -9.96 -24.20 6.07
C SER A 45 -10.24 -23.38 4.81
N MET A 46 -10.55 -22.10 4.97
CA MET A 46 -10.55 -21.14 3.87
C MET A 46 -9.14 -20.53 3.72
N PRO A 47 -8.70 -20.19 2.49
CA PRO A 47 -7.46 -19.44 2.29
C PRO A 47 -7.54 -18.06 2.96
N THR A 48 -6.44 -17.30 2.92
CA THR A 48 -6.38 -15.89 3.36
C THR A 48 -6.50 -14.95 2.16
N ALA A 49 -7.03 -13.74 2.38
CA ALA A 49 -7.09 -12.74 1.32
C ALA A 49 -5.75 -12.01 1.15
N ASP A 50 -5.50 -11.47 -0.04
CA ASP A 50 -4.43 -10.50 -0.26
C ASP A 50 -4.95 -9.07 -0.05
N PHE A 51 -4.35 -8.34 0.89
CA PHE A 51 -4.79 -6.99 1.23
C PHE A 51 -4.69 -6.03 0.06
N ARG A 52 -3.62 -6.14 -0.74
CA ARG A 52 -3.39 -5.24 -1.88
C ARG A 52 -4.46 -5.41 -2.95
N GLN A 53 -4.84 -6.66 -3.26
CA GLN A 53 -5.89 -6.94 -4.23
C GLN A 53 -7.26 -6.47 -3.73
N GLU A 54 -7.61 -6.73 -2.48
CA GLU A 54 -8.88 -6.22 -1.92
C GLU A 54 -8.93 -4.69 -1.95
N VAL A 55 -7.84 -4.00 -1.60
CA VAL A 55 -7.74 -2.53 -1.67
C VAL A 55 -7.85 -2.01 -3.11
N ARG A 56 -7.23 -2.68 -4.10
CA ARG A 56 -7.36 -2.30 -5.53
C ARG A 56 -8.81 -2.30 -5.99
N ARG A 57 -9.64 -3.24 -5.51
CA ARG A 57 -11.09 -3.28 -5.82
C ARG A 57 -11.90 -2.14 -5.18
N LEU A 58 -11.30 -1.39 -4.23
CA LEU A 58 -11.93 -0.22 -3.60
C LEU A 58 -11.60 1.09 -4.32
N LEU A 59 -10.62 1.09 -5.22
CA LEU A 59 -10.20 2.31 -5.89
C LEU A 59 -11.27 2.82 -6.86
N PRO A 60 -11.50 4.14 -6.92
CA PRO A 60 -12.35 4.72 -7.95
C PRO A 60 -11.80 4.46 -9.35
N GLU A 61 -12.68 4.33 -10.35
CA GLU A 61 -12.28 4.25 -11.76
C GLU A 61 -11.70 5.58 -12.27
N ALA A 62 -12.15 6.70 -11.68
CA ALA A 62 -11.65 8.02 -12.02
C ALA A 62 -10.17 8.17 -11.67
N ALA A 63 -9.42 8.85 -12.53
CA ALA A 63 -8.01 9.15 -12.28
C ALA A 63 -7.82 9.93 -10.96
N PRO A 64 -6.71 9.71 -10.25
CA PRO A 64 -6.44 10.44 -9.01
C PRO A 64 -6.26 11.93 -9.29
N ALA A 65 -6.71 12.77 -8.34
CA ALA A 65 -6.60 14.23 -8.43
C ALA A 65 -5.13 14.70 -8.51
N PHE A 66 -4.22 13.99 -7.84
CA PHE A 66 -2.79 14.23 -7.87
C PHE A 66 -2.07 12.91 -8.14
N ARG A 67 -0.96 12.95 -8.88
CA ARG A 67 -0.12 11.78 -9.13
C ARG A 67 1.10 11.80 -8.21
N ALA A 68 1.47 10.64 -7.70
CA ALA A 68 2.74 10.48 -7.00
C ALA A 68 3.91 10.66 -7.99
N VAL A 69 4.97 11.29 -7.51
CA VAL A 69 6.24 11.40 -8.23
C VAL A 69 7.26 10.64 -7.41
N MET A 70 7.71 9.50 -7.94
CA MET A 70 8.72 8.68 -7.27
C MET A 70 10.12 9.18 -7.63
N PRO A 71 11.08 9.13 -6.70
CA PRO A 71 12.48 9.32 -7.05
C PRO A 71 12.95 8.16 -7.94
N GLU A 72 13.61 8.47 -9.06
CA GLU A 72 14.08 7.47 -10.03
C GLU A 72 15.32 6.75 -9.52
N ASP A 73 16.44 7.47 -9.36
CA ASP A 73 17.76 6.89 -9.03
C ASP A 73 18.51 7.66 -7.92
N GLU A 74 17.81 8.56 -7.22
CA GLU A 74 18.41 9.43 -6.20
C GLU A 74 17.60 9.45 -4.90
N THR A 75 18.21 9.96 -3.83
CA THR A 75 17.46 10.16 -2.58
C THR A 75 16.36 11.21 -2.79
N PRO A 76 15.24 11.15 -2.05
CA PRO A 76 14.21 12.20 -2.11
C PRO A 76 14.78 13.61 -1.88
N PHE A 77 15.81 13.71 -1.03
CA PHE A 77 16.52 14.97 -0.80
C PHE A 77 17.27 15.44 -2.05
N GLY A 78 17.99 14.55 -2.74
CA GLY A 78 18.67 14.83 -4.01
C GLY A 78 17.71 15.34 -5.08
N GLN A 79 16.58 14.64 -5.28
CA GLN A 79 15.54 15.04 -6.24
C GLN A 79 14.99 16.45 -5.95
N SER A 80 14.68 16.73 -4.67
CA SER A 80 14.21 18.06 -4.27
C SER A 80 15.25 19.16 -4.51
N ALA A 81 16.54 18.88 -4.26
CA ALA A 81 17.61 19.83 -4.50
C ALA A 81 17.77 20.10 -6.00
N ARG A 82 17.81 19.05 -6.82
CA ARG A 82 17.94 19.13 -8.29
C ARG A 82 16.79 19.89 -8.93
N LEU A 83 15.54 19.53 -8.62
CA LEU A 83 14.38 20.25 -9.15
C LEU A 83 14.37 21.69 -8.67
N GLY A 84 14.73 21.92 -7.40
CA GLY A 84 14.80 23.27 -6.89
C GLY A 84 15.88 24.13 -7.55
N ARG A 85 17.00 23.51 -7.96
CA ARG A 85 18.07 24.15 -8.75
C ARG A 85 17.60 24.53 -10.14
N VAL A 86 16.79 23.67 -10.79
CA VAL A 86 16.18 23.95 -12.11
C VAL A 86 15.23 25.14 -12.01
N ASP A 87 14.34 25.17 -11.01
CA ASP A 87 13.44 26.30 -10.78
C ASP A 87 14.21 27.62 -10.55
N LEU A 88 15.27 27.58 -9.74
CA LEU A 88 16.09 28.76 -9.47
C LEU A 88 16.80 29.25 -10.73
N ALA A 89 17.32 28.34 -11.55
CA ALA A 89 17.97 28.69 -12.82
C ALA A 89 17.02 29.40 -13.77
N ALA A 90 15.77 28.94 -13.86
CA ALA A 90 14.72 29.59 -14.64
C ALA A 90 14.41 31.00 -14.10
N ALA A 91 14.18 31.12 -12.79
CA ALA A 91 13.87 32.41 -12.16
C ALA A 91 15.01 33.44 -12.30
N LEU A 92 16.27 33.01 -12.20
CA LEU A 92 17.43 33.89 -12.43
C LEU A 92 17.59 34.29 -13.90
N THR A 93 17.17 33.44 -14.83
CA THR A 93 17.15 33.77 -16.26
C THR A 93 16.09 34.83 -16.54
N ASP A 94 14.89 34.67 -15.99
CA ASP A 94 13.79 35.63 -16.13
C ASP A 94 14.13 36.99 -15.48
N ALA A 95 14.92 36.98 -14.40
CA ALA A 95 15.44 38.20 -13.77
C ALA A 95 16.58 38.89 -14.55
N GLY A 96 17.03 38.32 -15.68
CA GLY A 96 17.99 38.94 -16.58
C GLY A 96 19.46 38.80 -16.18
N PHE A 97 19.81 37.88 -15.27
CA PHE A 97 21.20 37.64 -14.91
C PHE A 97 21.98 36.99 -16.06
N GLY A 98 23.24 37.41 -16.28
CA GLY A 98 24.15 36.79 -17.25
C GLY A 98 24.57 35.37 -16.85
N GLU A 99 24.98 34.55 -17.83
CA GLU A 99 25.27 33.13 -17.63
C GLU A 99 26.30 32.83 -16.53
N ASP A 100 27.43 33.54 -16.53
CA ASP A 100 28.48 33.36 -15.51
C ASP A 100 27.94 33.62 -14.10
N ARG A 101 27.22 34.73 -13.92
CA ARG A 101 26.65 35.08 -12.61
C ARG A 101 25.57 34.09 -12.17
N ARG A 102 24.76 33.58 -13.10
CA ARG A 102 23.78 32.52 -12.79
C ARG A 102 24.49 31.26 -12.33
N ASN A 103 25.57 30.85 -13.01
CA ASN A 103 26.33 29.65 -12.63
C ASN A 103 26.95 29.78 -11.23
N GLU A 104 27.50 30.95 -10.89
CA GLU A 104 27.98 31.24 -9.53
C GLU A 104 26.85 31.12 -8.48
N LEU A 105 25.69 31.71 -8.76
CA LEU A 105 24.53 31.67 -7.85
C LEU A 105 23.97 30.26 -7.68
N LEU A 106 23.93 29.46 -8.76
CA LEU A 106 23.52 28.07 -8.70
C LEU A 106 24.53 27.20 -7.92
N GLN A 107 25.82 27.50 -8.01
CA GLN A 107 26.83 26.85 -7.17
C GLN A 107 26.61 27.17 -5.68
N ARG A 108 26.27 28.41 -5.34
CA ARG A 108 25.89 28.77 -3.95
C ARG A 108 24.66 28.02 -3.48
N TYR A 109 23.66 27.86 -4.34
CA TYR A 109 22.49 27.04 -4.03
C TYR A 109 22.88 25.59 -3.74
N ASP A 110 23.74 25.00 -4.56
CA ASP A 110 24.22 23.63 -4.39
C ASP A 110 25.00 23.46 -3.07
N GLU A 111 25.83 24.43 -2.69
CA GLU A 111 26.53 24.48 -1.39
C GLU A 111 25.55 24.46 -0.20
N ILE A 112 24.51 25.30 -0.25
CA ILE A 112 23.47 25.36 0.80
C ILE A 112 22.73 24.02 0.90
N ARG A 113 22.30 23.46 -0.24
CA ARG A 113 21.58 22.17 -0.26
C ARG A 113 22.47 21.02 0.22
N ALA A 114 23.76 21.03 -0.10
CA ALA A 114 24.71 20.03 0.42
C ALA A 114 24.84 20.11 1.95
N ALA A 115 24.95 21.31 2.51
CA ALA A 115 25.00 21.51 3.96
C ALA A 115 23.71 21.03 4.66
N LEU A 116 22.54 21.37 4.11
CA LEU A 116 21.24 20.88 4.60
C LEU A 116 21.12 19.35 4.53
N SER A 117 21.66 18.72 3.48
CA SER A 117 21.68 17.26 3.35
C SER A 117 22.51 16.61 4.44
N GLN A 118 23.67 17.19 4.78
CA GLN A 118 24.54 16.69 5.85
C GLN A 118 23.86 16.84 7.21
N LEU A 119 23.17 17.97 7.43
CA LEU A 119 22.43 18.22 8.66
C LEU A 119 21.26 17.24 8.82
N GLU A 120 20.52 16.94 7.76
CA GLU A 120 19.46 15.93 7.80
C GLU A 120 20.00 14.52 8.06
N ALA A 121 21.14 14.16 7.47
CA ALA A 121 21.80 12.87 7.75
C ALA A 121 22.21 12.78 9.23
N ARG A 122 22.74 13.86 9.80
CA ARG A 122 23.07 13.95 11.23
C ARG A 122 21.83 13.83 12.11
N ASN A 123 20.75 14.56 11.81
CA ASN A 123 19.49 14.48 12.54
C ASN A 123 18.86 13.08 12.46
N ARG A 124 18.95 12.42 11.31
CA ARG A 124 18.49 11.04 11.14
C ARG A 124 19.24 10.09 12.05
N ARG A 125 20.58 10.17 12.05
CA ARG A 125 21.42 9.36 12.94
C ARG A 125 21.10 9.60 14.42
N ALA A 126 20.84 10.85 14.81
CA ALA A 126 20.44 11.18 16.18
C ALA A 126 19.13 10.49 16.57
N ARG A 127 18.12 10.53 15.68
CA ARG A 127 16.83 9.84 15.86
C ARG A 127 16.98 8.32 15.95
N GLU A 128 17.85 7.73 15.13
CA GLU A 128 18.15 6.28 15.16
C GLU A 128 18.79 5.85 16.48
N LEU A 129 19.61 6.72 17.08
CA LEU A 129 20.29 6.49 18.36
C LEU A 129 19.46 6.94 19.58
N GLY A 130 18.35 7.64 19.38
CA GLY A 130 17.52 8.18 20.46
C GLY A 130 18.18 9.31 21.26
N VAL A 131 19.12 10.04 20.66
CA VAL A 131 19.88 11.15 21.27
C VAL A 131 19.57 12.48 20.60
N ASP A 132 19.91 13.58 21.25
CA ASP A 132 19.83 14.91 20.63
C ASP A 132 20.93 15.06 19.54
N PRO A 133 20.64 15.64 18.36
CA PRO A 133 21.66 15.92 17.35
C PRO A 133 22.90 16.69 17.84
N VAL A 134 22.76 17.49 18.90
CA VAL A 134 23.85 18.24 19.55
C VAL A 134 24.81 17.31 20.30
N GLU A 135 24.33 16.16 20.79
CA GLU A 135 25.14 15.19 21.54
C GLU A 135 26.03 14.32 20.64
N LEU A 136 25.78 14.30 19.33
CA LEU A 136 26.60 13.55 18.39
C LEU A 136 28.00 14.16 18.26
N GLU A 137 29.04 13.34 18.37
CA GLU A 137 30.41 13.78 18.10
C GLU A 137 30.59 14.19 16.62
N GLY A 138 31.32 15.29 16.39
CA GLY A 138 31.67 15.77 15.05
C GLY A 138 31.58 17.29 14.91
N PRO A 139 32.19 17.88 13.87
CA PRO A 139 32.15 19.31 13.65
C PRO A 139 30.71 19.81 13.43
N ALA A 140 30.44 21.04 13.86
CA ALA A 140 29.21 21.74 13.49
C ALA A 140 29.14 21.87 11.96
N ILE A 141 27.96 21.66 11.40
CA ILE A 141 27.72 21.80 9.96
C ILE A 141 27.29 23.25 9.72
N PRO A 142 28.15 24.11 9.15
CA PRO A 142 27.78 25.49 8.88
C PRO A 142 26.72 25.54 7.78
N LEU A 143 25.66 26.32 8.00
CA LEU A 143 24.66 26.61 6.98
C LEU A 143 24.98 27.99 6.36
N PRO A 144 25.31 28.05 5.05
CA PRO A 144 25.53 29.33 4.39
C PRO A 144 24.21 30.09 4.24
N ASP A 145 24.28 31.43 4.34
CA ASP A 145 23.14 32.30 4.06
C ASP A 145 22.78 32.27 2.56
N ALA A 146 21.49 32.32 2.26
CA ALA A 146 21.02 32.46 0.89
C ALA A 146 21.43 33.85 0.32
N PRO A 147 22.04 33.91 -0.89
CA PRO A 147 22.40 35.17 -1.54
C PRO A 147 21.22 36.13 -1.66
N LYS A 148 21.48 37.43 -1.49
CA LYS A 148 20.43 38.47 -1.60
C LYS A 148 19.88 38.60 -3.01
N GLU A 149 20.62 38.13 -4.00
CA GLU A 149 20.26 38.11 -5.41
C GLU A 149 19.28 36.98 -5.76
N PHE A 150 19.05 36.02 -4.86
CA PHE A 150 17.99 35.03 -5.08
C PHE A 150 16.63 35.72 -5.03
N PRO A 151 15.68 35.32 -5.90
CA PRO A 151 14.30 35.77 -5.77
C PRO A 151 13.76 35.47 -4.38
N GLU A 152 12.92 36.37 -3.86
CA GLU A 152 12.54 36.38 -2.45
C GLU A 152 11.92 35.04 -1.98
N GLU A 153 11.10 34.40 -2.80
CA GLU A 153 10.53 33.09 -2.48
C GLU A 153 11.59 32.00 -2.25
N PHE A 154 12.72 32.03 -2.97
CA PHE A 154 13.78 31.04 -2.78
C PHE A 154 14.57 31.31 -1.50
N ARG A 155 14.82 32.58 -1.20
CA ARG A 155 15.51 32.98 0.03
C ARG A 155 14.69 32.59 1.26
N LEU A 156 13.41 32.99 1.31
CA LEU A 156 12.50 32.63 2.40
C LEU A 156 12.35 31.11 2.55
N TYR A 157 12.27 30.38 1.44
CA TYR A 157 12.17 28.93 1.49
C TYR A 157 13.43 28.27 2.06
N LEU A 158 14.63 28.72 1.66
CA LEU A 158 15.90 28.21 2.17
C LEU A 158 16.09 28.57 3.65
N ASP A 159 15.75 29.79 4.07
CA ASP A 159 15.80 30.22 5.46
C ASP A 159 14.85 29.38 6.33
N GLY A 160 13.63 29.12 5.84
CA GLY A 160 12.67 28.23 6.50
C GLY A 160 13.14 26.78 6.60
N LEU A 161 13.78 26.26 5.55
CA LEU A 161 14.38 24.92 5.56
C LEU A 161 15.54 24.80 6.54
N SER A 162 16.42 25.81 6.60
CA SER A 162 17.52 25.87 7.56
C SER A 162 16.99 25.81 8.98
N ALA A 163 16.02 26.66 9.32
CA ALA A 163 15.37 26.65 10.63
C ALA A 163 14.70 25.29 10.94
N TYR A 164 14.05 24.67 9.95
CA TYR A 164 13.43 23.35 10.11
C TYR A 164 14.45 22.27 10.48
N HIS A 165 15.59 22.21 9.78
CA HIS A 165 16.63 21.22 10.08
C HIS A 165 17.43 21.52 11.35
N LEU A 166 17.41 22.77 11.83
CA LEU A 166 17.93 23.15 13.15
C LEU A 166 16.92 22.85 14.29
N ASN A 167 15.77 22.24 13.98
CA ASN A 167 14.65 22.01 14.91
C ASN A 167 14.02 23.30 15.48
N GLU A 168 14.24 24.44 14.84
CA GLU A 168 13.64 25.73 15.19
C GLU A 168 12.26 25.89 14.52
N THR A 169 11.33 25.00 14.86
CA THR A 169 10.03 24.87 14.17
C THR A 169 9.21 26.15 14.10
N LYS A 170 9.27 27.00 15.14
CA LYS A 170 8.60 28.31 15.15
C LYS A 170 9.20 29.30 14.15
N VAL A 171 10.53 29.29 14.02
CA VAL A 171 11.25 30.17 13.07
C VAL A 171 10.98 29.68 11.64
N ALA A 172 11.00 28.36 11.42
CA ALA A 172 10.65 27.77 10.14
C ALA A 172 9.21 28.14 9.71
N ASP A 173 8.24 28.04 10.62
CA ASP A 173 6.85 28.42 10.37
C ASP A 173 6.72 29.89 9.93
N GLN A 174 7.45 30.81 10.58
CA GLN A 174 7.44 32.22 10.20
C GLN A 174 7.90 32.44 8.76
N PHE A 175 9.04 31.85 8.36
CA PHE A 175 9.55 31.99 6.99
C PHE A 175 8.63 31.39 5.94
N PHE A 176 8.07 30.21 6.18
CA PHE A 176 7.13 29.61 5.23
C PHE A 176 5.82 30.39 5.10
N ARG A 177 5.32 31.01 6.18
CA ARG A 177 4.15 31.90 6.10
C ARG A 177 4.45 33.18 5.33
N GLN A 178 5.59 33.84 5.63
CA GLN A 178 6.01 35.03 4.89
C GLN A 178 6.09 34.76 3.38
N LEU A 179 6.58 33.58 2.99
CA LEU A 179 6.62 33.17 1.59
C LEU A 179 5.21 33.08 0.99
N LEU A 180 4.25 32.49 1.70
CA LEU A 180 2.87 32.37 1.24
C LEU A 180 2.11 33.71 1.22
N GLU A 181 2.55 34.68 2.00
CA GLU A 181 2.02 36.05 2.03
C GLU A 181 2.54 36.92 0.88
N LEU A 182 3.57 36.49 0.15
CA LEU A 182 4.04 37.21 -1.04
C LEU A 182 2.93 37.31 -2.10
N PRO A 183 2.93 38.38 -2.93
CA PRO A 183 2.05 38.48 -4.09
C PRO A 183 2.18 37.24 -5.00
N GLU A 184 1.08 36.80 -5.61
CA GLU A 184 1.06 35.54 -6.40
C GLU A 184 2.15 35.47 -7.46
N ALA A 185 2.45 36.61 -8.12
CA ALA A 185 3.49 36.73 -9.13
C ALA A 185 4.92 36.47 -8.62
N LEU A 186 5.15 36.59 -7.31
CA LEU A 186 6.47 36.47 -6.67
C LEU A 186 6.67 35.14 -5.92
N ARG A 187 5.66 34.27 -5.85
CA ARG A 187 5.70 32.99 -5.09
C ARG A 187 5.34 31.77 -5.91
N ARG A 188 5.66 31.77 -7.20
CA ARG A 188 5.21 30.72 -8.12
C ARG A 188 5.86 29.37 -7.83
N HIS A 189 7.16 29.31 -7.56
CA HIS A 189 7.90 28.05 -7.48
C HIS A 189 7.91 27.39 -6.10
N ARG A 190 7.66 28.16 -5.02
CA ARG A 190 7.80 27.66 -3.65
C ARG A 190 6.53 27.66 -2.81
N SER A 191 5.38 28.08 -3.36
CA SER A 191 4.11 28.06 -2.61
C SER A 191 3.70 26.65 -2.15
N VAL A 192 3.65 25.66 -3.06
CA VAL A 192 3.25 24.28 -2.71
C VAL A 192 4.24 23.69 -1.69
N TRP A 193 5.53 23.97 -1.85
CA TRP A 193 6.61 23.46 -1.02
C TRP A 193 6.54 24.05 0.39
N ALA A 194 6.33 25.37 0.51
CA ALA A 194 6.18 26.05 1.78
C ALA A 194 4.94 25.57 2.55
N ALA A 195 3.79 25.41 1.88
CA ALA A 195 2.58 24.88 2.50
C ALA A 195 2.78 23.44 3.01
N TYR A 196 3.43 22.59 2.22
CA TYR A 196 3.78 21.23 2.64
C TYR A 196 4.72 21.23 3.84
N MET A 197 5.73 22.11 3.85
CA MET A 197 6.67 22.23 4.98
C MET A 197 6.03 22.80 6.24
N LEU A 198 5.06 23.71 6.13
CA LEU A 198 4.22 24.11 7.28
C LEU A 198 3.50 22.90 7.88
N GLY A 199 2.94 22.03 7.03
CA GLY A 199 2.35 20.77 7.48
C GLY A 199 3.35 19.89 8.25
N LYS A 200 4.56 19.74 7.72
CA LYS A 200 5.64 18.97 8.34
C LYS A 200 6.11 19.54 9.67
N SER A 201 6.26 20.85 9.78
CA SER A 201 6.72 21.55 11.00
C SER A 201 5.78 21.35 12.20
N HIS A 202 4.48 21.17 11.96
CA HIS A 202 3.47 21.00 13.01
C HIS A 202 3.03 19.56 13.25
N LEU A 203 3.62 18.58 12.54
CA LEU A 203 3.14 17.19 12.50
C LEU A 203 2.98 16.53 13.89
N THR A 204 3.84 16.88 14.84
CA THR A 204 3.83 16.34 16.20
C THR A 204 3.30 17.33 17.24
N SER A 205 3.51 18.63 17.03
CA SER A 205 3.16 19.69 17.99
C SER A 205 1.72 20.16 17.89
N ASP A 206 1.16 20.24 16.67
CA ASP A 206 -0.21 20.68 16.39
C ASP A 206 -0.75 19.94 15.14
N PRO A 207 -1.37 18.76 15.33
CA PRO A 207 -1.94 17.99 14.22
C PRO A 207 -2.96 18.77 13.38
N ALA A 208 -3.70 19.71 13.97
CA ALA A 208 -4.68 20.51 13.24
C ALA A 208 -3.99 21.55 12.34
N ALA A 209 -2.91 22.18 12.80
CA ALA A 209 -2.08 23.02 11.94
C ALA A 209 -1.38 22.21 10.83
N ALA A 210 -0.94 20.98 11.14
CA ALA A 210 -0.35 20.08 10.16
C ALA A 210 -1.35 19.77 9.02
N VAL A 211 -2.59 19.41 9.38
CA VAL A 211 -3.70 19.18 8.43
C VAL A 211 -3.91 20.39 7.52
N ARG A 212 -4.01 21.61 8.08
CA ARG A 212 -4.19 22.84 7.29
C ARG A 212 -3.07 23.06 6.28
N GLY A 213 -1.81 22.81 6.66
CA GLY A 213 -0.66 22.93 5.76
C GLY A 213 -0.73 21.96 4.57
N PHE A 214 -1.07 20.69 4.84
CA PHE A 214 -1.21 19.67 3.79
C PHE A 214 -2.40 19.94 2.86
N GLU A 215 -3.53 20.41 3.40
CA GLU A 215 -4.67 20.86 2.59
C GLU A 215 -4.31 22.05 1.70
N ALA A 216 -3.61 23.04 2.26
CA ALA A 216 -3.14 24.21 1.50
C ALA A 216 -2.20 23.81 0.35
N ALA A 217 -1.30 22.83 0.57
CA ALA A 217 -0.43 22.32 -0.50
C ALA A 217 -1.23 21.76 -1.68
N ARG A 218 -2.29 20.99 -1.41
CA ARG A 218 -3.20 20.45 -2.44
C ARG A 218 -4.02 21.54 -3.13
N GLN A 219 -4.52 22.51 -2.37
CA GLN A 219 -5.27 23.64 -2.93
C GLN A 219 -4.40 24.48 -3.87
N LEU A 220 -3.15 24.75 -3.50
CA LEU A 220 -2.20 25.48 -4.34
C LEU A 220 -1.86 24.71 -5.62
N ALA A 221 -1.60 23.40 -5.52
CA ALA A 221 -1.36 22.57 -6.70
C ALA A 221 -2.59 22.53 -7.63
N ALA A 222 -3.80 22.41 -7.07
CA ALA A 222 -5.05 22.48 -7.84
C ALA A 222 -5.29 23.85 -8.49
N ALA A 223 -4.80 24.93 -7.88
CA ALA A 223 -4.83 26.28 -8.45
C ALA A 223 -3.78 26.52 -9.56
N GLY A 224 -2.96 25.51 -9.89
CA GLY A 224 -1.99 25.58 -10.99
C GLY A 224 -0.58 26.01 -10.58
N TYR A 225 -0.29 26.08 -9.28
CA TYR A 225 1.10 26.26 -8.84
C TYR A 225 1.94 25.00 -9.16
N PRO A 226 3.18 25.16 -9.66
CA PRO A 226 4.08 24.05 -9.92
C PRO A 226 4.25 23.10 -8.73
N ASP A 227 4.02 21.80 -8.97
CA ASP A 227 4.27 20.71 -8.02
C ASP A 227 5.11 19.59 -8.68
N PRO A 228 6.37 19.87 -9.07
CA PRO A 228 7.20 18.90 -9.78
C PRO A 228 7.63 17.69 -8.91
N LEU A 229 7.47 17.79 -7.59
CA LEU A 229 7.75 16.74 -6.62
C LEU A 229 6.53 15.89 -6.26
N GLY A 230 5.33 16.23 -6.75
CA GLY A 230 4.10 15.57 -6.33
C GLY A 230 3.82 15.72 -4.82
N LEU A 231 4.20 16.85 -4.21
CA LEU A 231 3.98 17.15 -2.80
C LEU A 231 2.49 17.17 -2.46
N ALA A 232 1.62 17.57 -3.39
CA ALA A 232 0.17 17.49 -3.21
C ALA A 232 -0.30 16.05 -3.00
N SER A 233 0.24 15.10 -3.76
CA SER A 233 -0.02 13.66 -3.55
C SER A 233 0.57 13.17 -2.22
N SER A 234 1.84 13.47 -1.95
CA SER A 234 2.54 13.09 -0.72
C SER A 234 1.87 13.64 0.55
N SER A 235 1.21 14.80 0.45
CA SER A 235 0.50 15.44 1.55
C SER A 235 -0.62 14.57 2.13
N PHE A 236 -1.25 13.67 1.35
CA PHE A 236 -2.24 12.74 1.86
C PHE A 236 -1.63 11.78 2.90
N GLY A 237 -0.43 11.26 2.61
CA GLY A 237 0.29 10.36 3.52
C GLY A 237 0.65 11.04 4.85
N TRP A 238 1.16 12.27 4.78
CA TRP A 238 1.53 13.01 6.00
C TRP A 238 0.32 13.53 6.78
N GLN A 239 -0.75 13.93 6.10
CA GLN A 239 -2.00 14.27 6.77
C GLN A 239 -2.61 13.04 7.47
N GLY A 240 -2.57 11.87 6.83
CA GLY A 240 -2.97 10.62 7.47
C GLY A 240 -2.17 10.34 8.74
N ARG A 241 -0.86 10.65 8.73
CA ARG A 241 -0.02 10.53 9.93
C ARG A 241 -0.43 11.52 11.02
N ALA A 242 -0.81 12.75 10.66
CA ALA A 242 -1.33 13.72 11.62
C ALA A 242 -2.62 13.22 12.29
N HIS A 243 -3.55 12.65 11.52
CA HIS A 243 -4.77 12.03 12.08
C HIS A 243 -4.45 10.84 12.99
N LEU A 244 -3.48 9.99 12.64
CA LEU A 244 -3.04 8.91 13.54
C LEU A 244 -2.47 9.45 14.85
N ASN A 245 -1.64 10.49 14.80
CA ASN A 245 -1.11 11.14 16.02
C ASN A 245 -2.24 11.74 16.89
N ALA A 246 -3.34 12.16 16.27
CA ALA A 246 -4.53 12.67 16.95
C ALA A 246 -5.52 11.57 17.42
N GLY A 247 -5.22 10.29 17.22
CA GLY A 247 -6.12 9.19 17.59
C GLY A 247 -7.34 9.02 16.66
N GLU A 248 -7.22 9.45 15.40
CA GLU A 248 -8.29 9.41 14.38
C GLU A 248 -7.95 8.45 13.22
N PRO A 249 -7.82 7.13 13.48
CA PRO A 249 -7.35 6.18 12.48
C PRO A 249 -8.32 5.97 11.31
N ASP A 250 -9.63 6.19 11.50
CA ASP A 250 -10.64 6.15 10.45
C ASP A 250 -10.40 7.24 9.40
N ARG A 251 -10.09 8.48 9.83
CA ARG A 251 -9.73 9.58 8.92
C ARG A 251 -8.41 9.32 8.20
N ALA A 252 -7.44 8.73 8.91
CA ALA A 252 -6.16 8.36 8.31
C ALA A 252 -6.32 7.31 7.20
N LEU A 253 -7.20 6.31 7.38
CA LEU A 253 -7.49 5.30 6.37
C LEU A 253 -8.00 5.92 5.06
N THR A 254 -8.95 6.86 5.13
CA THR A 254 -9.47 7.56 3.95
C THR A 254 -8.35 8.26 3.16
N LEU A 255 -7.43 8.93 3.88
CA LEU A 255 -6.31 9.64 3.26
C LEU A 255 -5.28 8.67 2.66
N TYR A 256 -4.99 7.55 3.33
CA TYR A 256 -4.05 6.57 2.79
C TYR A 256 -4.60 5.81 1.58
N LEU A 257 -5.92 5.65 1.47
CA LEU A 257 -6.55 5.15 0.25
C LEU A 257 -6.35 6.11 -0.91
N GLN A 258 -6.51 7.42 -0.69
CA GLN A 258 -6.23 8.45 -1.71
C GLN A 258 -4.74 8.48 -2.08
N PHE A 259 -3.86 8.28 -1.10
CA PHE A 259 -2.41 8.21 -1.31
C PHE A 259 -1.98 6.96 -2.10
N TRP A 260 -2.67 5.83 -1.91
CA TRP A 260 -2.49 4.65 -2.76
C TRP A 260 -3.04 4.88 -4.18
N HIS A 261 -4.21 5.52 -4.29
CA HIS A 261 -4.82 5.86 -5.58
C HIS A 261 -3.95 6.77 -6.45
N SER A 262 -3.14 7.63 -5.83
CA SER A 262 -2.21 8.50 -6.56
C SER A 262 -1.02 7.75 -7.20
N GLY A 263 -0.84 6.47 -6.88
CA GLY A 263 0.23 5.61 -7.38
C GLY A 263 1.41 5.44 -6.41
N ASP A 264 1.36 6.00 -5.19
CA ASP A 264 2.42 5.82 -4.20
C ASP A 264 2.25 4.50 -3.44
N TYR A 265 3.25 3.62 -3.52
CA TYR A 265 3.15 2.32 -2.89
C TYR A 265 3.16 2.37 -1.35
N HIS A 266 3.65 3.47 -0.75
CA HIS A 266 3.64 3.65 0.70
C HIS A 266 2.22 3.74 1.26
N GLY A 267 1.23 4.15 0.46
CA GLY A 267 -0.17 4.18 0.86
C GLY A 267 -0.67 2.85 1.40
N LEU A 268 -0.24 1.72 0.81
CA LEU A 268 -0.63 0.38 1.27
C LEU A 268 -0.07 0.05 2.66
N VAL A 269 1.20 0.36 2.91
CA VAL A 269 1.83 0.12 4.22
C VAL A 269 1.19 0.99 5.29
N SER A 270 0.91 2.26 4.97
CA SER A 270 0.24 3.18 5.88
C SER A 270 -1.21 2.79 6.17
N MET A 271 -1.96 2.28 5.19
CA MET A 271 -3.30 1.73 5.41
C MET A 271 -3.28 0.57 6.41
N ARG A 272 -2.32 -0.35 6.32
CA ARG A 272 -2.18 -1.45 7.29
C ARG A 272 -1.96 -0.93 8.70
N ALA A 273 -1.07 0.05 8.87
CA ALA A 273 -0.80 0.65 10.18
C ALA A 273 -2.05 1.35 10.75
N ALA A 274 -2.80 2.08 9.92
CA ALA A 274 -4.03 2.74 10.35
C ALA A 274 -5.17 1.76 10.65
N ALA A 275 -5.34 0.71 9.86
CA ALA A 275 -6.31 -0.36 10.14
C ALA A 275 -5.98 -1.08 11.45
N HIS A 276 -4.69 -1.34 11.71
CA HIS A 276 -4.24 -1.90 12.99
C HIS A 276 -4.54 -0.98 14.18
N ALA A 277 -4.30 0.34 14.03
CA ALA A 277 -4.62 1.31 15.05
C ALA A 277 -6.14 1.41 15.29
N LEU A 278 -6.95 1.36 14.23
CA LEU A 278 -8.40 1.40 14.31
C LEU A 278 -8.97 0.23 15.12
N ILE A 279 -8.54 -1.00 14.82
CA ILE A 279 -9.05 -2.19 15.52
C ILE A 279 -8.59 -2.27 16.99
N LYS A 280 -7.56 -1.50 17.36
CA LYS A 280 -7.11 -1.33 18.75
C LYS A 280 -7.80 -0.19 19.49
N ALA A 281 -8.21 0.86 18.78
CA ALA A 281 -8.81 2.06 19.39
C ALA A 281 -10.23 1.81 19.93
N GLU A 282 -10.94 0.80 19.38
CA GLU A 282 -12.35 0.50 19.67
C GLU A 282 -13.26 1.77 19.60
N GLY A 283 -14.53 1.67 20.01
CA GLY A 283 -15.39 2.85 20.18
C GLY A 283 -15.78 3.59 18.89
N GLU A 284 -15.75 4.92 18.94
CA GLU A 284 -16.34 5.78 17.89
C GLU A 284 -15.62 5.70 16.53
N PRO A 285 -14.27 5.72 16.44
CA PRO A 285 -13.59 5.51 15.16
C PRO A 285 -13.99 4.19 14.49
N LEU A 286 -14.07 3.10 15.27
CA LEU A 286 -14.48 1.78 14.77
C LEU A 286 -15.91 1.80 14.20
N ARG A 287 -16.86 2.44 14.91
CA ARG A 287 -18.24 2.59 14.45
C ARG A 287 -18.35 3.41 13.17
N ARG A 288 -17.65 4.54 13.08
CA ARG A 288 -17.65 5.36 11.85
C ARG A 288 -17.12 4.58 10.65
N ALA A 289 -16.04 3.82 10.85
CA ALA A 289 -15.49 2.97 9.81
C ALA A 289 -16.43 1.82 9.41
N ALA A 290 -17.23 1.29 10.33
CA ALA A 290 -18.22 0.26 10.04
C ALA A 290 -19.42 0.78 9.23
N THR A 291 -19.79 2.06 9.39
CA THR A 291 -20.88 2.71 8.65
C THR A 291 -20.45 3.17 7.24
N ASP A 292 -19.19 3.56 7.06
CA ASP A 292 -18.67 3.94 5.74
C ASP A 292 -18.40 2.68 4.89
N PRO A 293 -19.05 2.50 3.72
CA PRO A 293 -18.93 1.26 2.94
C PRO A 293 -17.52 0.99 2.39
N VAL A 294 -16.73 2.05 2.15
CA VAL A 294 -15.35 1.91 1.65
C VAL A 294 -14.43 1.51 2.79
N LEU A 295 -14.51 2.21 3.93
CA LEU A 295 -13.72 1.88 5.11
C LEU A 295 -14.10 0.51 5.67
N GLN A 296 -15.38 0.14 5.64
CA GLN A 296 -15.85 -1.16 6.07
C GLN A 296 -15.19 -2.29 5.25
N ARG A 297 -15.19 -2.16 3.92
CA ARG A 297 -14.55 -3.15 3.05
C ARG A 297 -13.04 -3.19 3.25
N LEU A 298 -12.40 -2.03 3.46
CA LEU A 298 -10.96 -1.92 3.71
C LEU A 298 -10.55 -2.62 5.01
N VAL A 299 -11.24 -2.35 6.12
CA VAL A 299 -10.92 -2.95 7.42
C VAL A 299 -11.23 -4.44 7.41
N THR A 300 -12.32 -4.84 6.76
CA THR A 300 -12.64 -6.27 6.56
C THR A 300 -11.53 -6.96 5.76
N ALA A 301 -11.04 -6.33 4.68
CA ALA A 301 -9.90 -6.85 3.91
C ALA A 301 -8.63 -6.96 4.75
N TYR A 302 -8.34 -5.98 5.61
CA TYR A 302 -7.19 -6.03 6.52
C TYR A 302 -7.28 -7.23 7.47
N LEU A 303 -8.43 -7.45 8.11
CA LEU A 303 -8.65 -8.55 9.05
C LEU A 303 -8.70 -9.94 8.40
N LEU A 304 -9.05 -9.98 7.11
CA LEU A 304 -9.09 -11.18 6.28
C LEU A 304 -7.71 -11.53 5.69
N SER A 305 -6.84 -10.53 5.58
CA SER A 305 -5.47 -10.70 5.08
C SER A 305 -4.50 -11.20 6.14
N HIS A 306 -3.47 -11.94 5.70
CA HIS A 306 -2.42 -12.49 6.57
C HIS A 306 -1.33 -11.47 6.95
N ASP A 307 -1.47 -10.21 6.54
CA ASP A 307 -0.53 -9.08 6.79
C ASP A 307 -0.45 -8.65 8.27
N GLY A 308 -0.75 -9.58 9.18
CA GLY A 308 -0.67 -9.42 10.61
C GLY A 308 -0.18 -10.64 11.39
N ALA A 309 0.07 -11.78 10.74
CA ALA A 309 0.67 -12.96 11.34
C ALA A 309 1.07 -13.90 10.20
N ALA A 310 2.32 -13.86 9.75
CA ALA A 310 2.83 -14.86 8.83
C ALA A 310 3.04 -16.16 9.64
N TRP A 311 2.29 -17.21 9.32
CA TRP A 311 2.54 -18.60 9.73
C TRP A 311 2.26 -19.00 11.18
N GLU A 312 1.62 -18.16 11.98
CA GLU A 312 1.10 -18.53 13.30
C GLU A 312 -0.40 -18.26 13.39
N GLU A 313 -1.06 -18.94 14.33
CA GLU A 313 -2.33 -18.46 14.88
C GLU A 313 -2.23 -16.94 15.01
N LEU A 314 -3.17 -16.20 14.41
CA LEU A 314 -3.25 -14.75 14.66
C LEU A 314 -3.16 -14.55 16.18
N PRO A 315 -2.27 -13.65 16.68
CA PRO A 315 -2.05 -13.47 18.10
C PRO A 315 -3.41 -13.44 18.81
N ALA A 316 -3.55 -14.14 19.94
CA ALA A 316 -4.84 -14.28 20.64
C ALA A 316 -5.60 -12.95 20.81
N GLU A 317 -4.85 -11.83 20.87
CA GLU A 317 -5.28 -10.44 20.89
C GLU A 317 -6.10 -9.97 19.66
N ARG A 318 -5.90 -10.54 18.46
CA ARG A 318 -6.61 -10.13 17.23
C ARG A 318 -8.00 -10.75 17.08
N ARG A 319 -8.28 -11.85 17.80
CA ARG A 319 -9.59 -12.52 17.75
C ARG A 319 -10.70 -11.63 18.35
N PRO A 320 -10.56 -11.05 19.56
CA PRO A 320 -11.51 -10.09 20.10
C PRO A 320 -11.78 -8.91 19.16
N ALA A 321 -10.73 -8.36 18.56
CA ALA A 321 -10.85 -7.23 17.63
C ALA A 321 -11.63 -7.58 16.36
N THR A 322 -11.49 -8.81 15.85
CA THR A 322 -12.26 -9.27 14.69
C THR A 322 -13.74 -9.46 15.04
N ILE A 323 -14.03 -10.04 16.21
CA ILE A 323 -15.42 -10.22 16.69
C ILE A 323 -16.07 -8.84 16.91
N ALA A 324 -15.36 -7.91 17.54
CA ALA A 324 -15.82 -6.54 17.74
C ALA A 324 -16.09 -5.83 16.41
N TRP A 325 -15.24 -6.03 15.40
CA TRP A 325 -15.45 -5.50 14.05
C TRP A 325 -16.72 -6.06 13.40
N LEU A 326 -16.87 -7.38 13.40
CA LEU A 326 -18.04 -8.08 12.85
C LEU A 326 -19.34 -7.58 13.50
N ALA A 327 -19.35 -7.43 14.83
CA ALA A 327 -20.48 -6.87 15.58
C ALA A 327 -20.75 -5.39 15.24
N ALA A 328 -19.70 -4.57 15.08
CA ALA A 328 -19.84 -3.17 14.70
C ALA A 328 -20.47 -3.01 13.31
N VAL A 329 -20.10 -3.86 12.35
CA VAL A 329 -20.69 -3.87 11.00
C VAL A 329 -22.15 -4.31 11.02
N GLU A 330 -22.48 -5.33 11.81
CA GLU A 330 -23.88 -5.78 11.98
C GLU A 330 -24.76 -4.68 12.60
N GLN A 331 -24.24 -3.93 13.58
CA GLN A 331 -24.94 -2.79 14.19
C GLN A 331 -25.07 -1.59 13.25
N ALA A 332 -24.09 -1.37 12.36
CA ALA A 332 -24.09 -0.26 11.42
C ALA A 332 -25.14 -0.42 10.29
N ASN A 333 -25.57 -1.67 10.01
CA ASN A 333 -26.61 -1.97 9.03
C ASN A 333 -27.79 -2.74 9.64
N PRO A 334 -28.65 -2.08 10.45
CA PRO A 334 -29.80 -2.75 11.08
C PRO A 334 -30.86 -3.22 10.06
N ASN A 335 -30.85 -2.66 8.83
CA ASN A 335 -31.78 -2.99 7.75
C ASN A 335 -31.17 -3.98 6.74
N ALA A 336 -30.24 -4.82 7.19
CA ALA A 336 -29.55 -5.83 6.37
C ALA A 336 -30.46 -6.73 5.53
N GLU A 337 -31.72 -6.92 5.95
CA GLU A 337 -32.74 -7.68 5.19
C GLU A 337 -33.26 -6.93 3.95
N ALA A 338 -33.30 -5.60 3.98
CA ALA A 338 -33.75 -4.75 2.88
C ALA A 338 -32.59 -4.36 1.95
N GLU A 339 -31.41 -4.10 2.51
CA GLU A 339 -30.22 -3.71 1.75
C GLU A 339 -29.02 -4.60 2.12
N PRO A 340 -28.48 -5.37 1.16
CA PRO A 340 -27.30 -6.19 1.39
C PRO A 340 -26.11 -5.36 1.87
N THR A 341 -25.48 -5.81 2.97
CA THR A 341 -24.27 -5.22 3.51
C THR A 341 -23.16 -5.26 2.46
N PRO A 342 -22.49 -4.13 2.17
CA PRO A 342 -21.36 -4.11 1.25
C PRO A 342 -20.30 -5.16 1.61
N GLY A 343 -19.89 -5.96 0.63
CA GLY A 343 -18.87 -7.00 0.85
C GLY A 343 -19.31 -8.12 1.81
N ALA A 344 -20.60 -8.44 1.89
CA ALA A 344 -21.13 -9.52 2.74
C ALA A 344 -20.42 -10.87 2.53
N ASP A 345 -19.94 -11.18 1.33
CA ASP A 345 -19.18 -12.42 1.10
C ASP A 345 -17.81 -12.44 1.81
N ARG A 346 -17.10 -11.31 1.84
CA ARG A 346 -15.85 -11.15 2.62
C ARG A 346 -16.12 -11.21 4.12
N LEU A 347 -17.23 -10.62 4.58
CA LEU A 347 -17.67 -10.74 5.98
C LEU A 347 -17.98 -12.20 6.35
N ALA A 348 -18.66 -12.94 5.46
CA ALA A 348 -18.94 -14.35 5.65
C ALA A 348 -17.65 -15.19 5.74
N TRP A 349 -16.70 -14.92 4.85
CA TRP A 349 -15.39 -15.56 4.86
C TRP A 349 -14.60 -15.25 6.14
N LEU A 350 -14.56 -13.98 6.56
CA LEU A 350 -13.93 -13.56 7.80
C LEU A 350 -14.56 -14.26 9.02
N ALA A 351 -15.89 -14.27 9.12
CA ALA A 351 -16.61 -14.92 10.19
C ALA A 351 -16.34 -16.43 10.24
N TYR A 352 -16.34 -17.10 9.08
CA TYR A 352 -16.02 -18.52 8.98
C TYR A 352 -14.61 -18.83 9.53
N GLN A 353 -13.60 -18.03 9.14
CA GLN A 353 -12.22 -18.17 9.66
C GLN A 353 -12.08 -17.94 11.16
N ARG A 354 -13.03 -17.22 11.77
CA ARG A 354 -13.05 -16.94 13.21
C ARG A 354 -13.94 -17.89 13.99
N ASN A 355 -14.51 -18.91 13.33
CA ASN A 355 -15.44 -19.86 13.92
C ASN A 355 -16.77 -19.23 14.36
N GLU A 356 -17.13 -18.07 13.80
CA GLU A 356 -18.41 -17.39 14.00
C GLU A 356 -19.45 -17.94 13.01
N ILE A 357 -19.84 -19.19 13.18
CA ILE A 357 -20.60 -19.99 12.20
C ILE A 357 -21.97 -19.40 11.86
N ASP A 358 -22.69 -18.91 12.87
CA ASP A 358 -24.01 -18.29 12.65
C ASP A 358 -23.89 -17.01 11.84
N ALA A 359 -22.88 -16.19 12.14
CA ALA A 359 -22.63 -14.94 11.45
C ALA A 359 -22.14 -15.19 10.01
N ALA A 360 -21.25 -16.18 9.82
CA ALA A 360 -20.83 -16.66 8.50
C ALA A 360 -22.03 -17.10 7.64
N THR A 361 -22.97 -17.84 8.23
CA THR A 361 -24.18 -18.30 7.55
C THR A 361 -25.08 -17.12 7.14
N ARG A 362 -25.31 -16.16 8.04
CA ARG A 362 -26.12 -14.96 7.75
C ARG A 362 -25.51 -14.12 6.63
N TRP A 363 -24.23 -13.78 6.72
CA TRP A 363 -23.56 -12.98 5.69
C TRP A 363 -23.44 -13.72 4.36
N ALA A 364 -23.16 -15.03 4.38
CA ALA A 364 -23.13 -15.83 3.16
C ALA A 364 -24.49 -15.82 2.46
N LYS A 365 -25.60 -15.84 3.21
CA LYS A 365 -26.96 -15.70 2.65
C LYS A 365 -27.16 -14.31 2.04
N GLN A 366 -26.79 -13.26 2.77
CA GLN A 366 -26.97 -11.87 2.35
C GLN A 366 -26.15 -11.52 1.09
N ALA A 367 -24.98 -12.13 0.91
CA ALA A 367 -24.10 -11.89 -0.22
C ALA A 367 -24.65 -12.37 -1.57
N GLY A 368 -25.75 -13.13 -1.61
CA GLY A 368 -26.22 -13.75 -2.85
C GLY A 368 -25.24 -14.80 -3.36
N ASP A 369 -25.15 -14.99 -4.68
CA ASP A 369 -24.43 -16.13 -5.28
C ASP A 369 -23.01 -15.79 -5.73
N THR A 370 -22.31 -14.92 -5.01
CA THR A 370 -20.89 -14.67 -5.33
C THR A 370 -20.05 -15.95 -5.14
N PRO A 371 -18.98 -16.15 -5.93
CA PRO A 371 -18.13 -17.35 -5.79
C PRO A 371 -17.60 -17.55 -4.37
N ILE A 372 -17.26 -16.47 -3.65
CA ILE A 372 -16.79 -16.53 -2.26
C ILE A 372 -17.92 -16.92 -1.31
N ALA A 373 -19.12 -16.35 -1.46
CA ALA A 373 -20.26 -16.72 -0.62
C ALA A 373 -20.64 -18.21 -0.81
N GLN A 374 -20.65 -18.68 -2.06
CA GLN A 374 -20.87 -20.09 -2.38
C GLN A 374 -19.77 -20.99 -1.80
N TRP A 375 -18.50 -20.57 -1.85
CA TRP A 375 -17.40 -21.31 -1.24
C TRP A 375 -17.58 -21.44 0.28
N VAL A 376 -17.92 -20.34 0.97
CA VAL A 376 -18.23 -20.37 2.41
C VAL A 376 -19.40 -21.31 2.72
N ARG A 377 -20.47 -21.29 1.92
CA ARG A 377 -21.60 -22.24 2.06
C ARG A 377 -21.14 -23.69 1.89
N ALA A 378 -20.24 -23.96 0.95
CA ALA A 378 -19.67 -25.29 0.75
C ALA A 378 -18.91 -25.74 2.00
N LYS A 379 -18.05 -24.88 2.57
CA LYS A 379 -17.33 -25.17 3.81
C LYS A 379 -18.26 -25.42 5.00
N LEU A 380 -19.31 -24.61 5.15
CA LEU A 380 -20.33 -24.79 6.18
C LEU A 380 -21.06 -26.13 6.05
N ALA A 381 -21.42 -26.53 4.81
CA ALA A 381 -22.05 -27.82 4.54
C ALA A 381 -21.11 -29.00 4.88
N LEU A 382 -19.83 -28.92 4.48
CA LEU A 382 -18.83 -29.94 4.81
C LEU A 382 -18.66 -30.07 6.33
N ARG A 383 -18.61 -28.95 7.06
CA ARG A 383 -18.51 -28.94 8.52
C ARG A 383 -19.75 -29.52 9.21
N ALA A 384 -20.92 -29.39 8.61
CA ALA A 384 -22.16 -30.00 9.09
C ALA A 384 -22.27 -31.51 8.74
N GLY A 385 -21.28 -32.07 8.02
CA GLY A 385 -21.32 -33.44 7.53
C GLY A 385 -22.15 -33.63 6.25
N GLU A 386 -22.66 -32.56 5.64
CA GLU A 386 -23.41 -32.57 4.39
C GLU A 386 -22.46 -32.66 3.18
N VAL A 387 -21.68 -33.75 3.11
CA VAL A 387 -20.57 -33.89 2.14
C VAL A 387 -21.03 -33.77 0.69
N ASP A 388 -22.13 -34.41 0.30
CA ASP A 388 -22.66 -34.32 -1.07
C ASP A 388 -23.03 -32.89 -1.48
N ARG A 389 -23.62 -32.14 -0.54
CA ARG A 389 -23.95 -30.73 -0.77
C ARG A 389 -22.69 -29.88 -0.87
N GLY A 390 -21.71 -30.12 0.00
CA GLY A 390 -20.42 -29.43 -0.03
C GLY A 390 -19.69 -29.62 -1.36
N VAL A 391 -19.61 -30.86 -1.84
CA VAL A 391 -19.01 -31.22 -3.14
C VAL A 391 -19.75 -30.54 -4.29
N ALA A 392 -21.09 -30.60 -4.31
CA ALA A 392 -21.87 -29.95 -5.36
C ALA A 392 -21.65 -28.43 -5.41
N LEU A 393 -21.54 -27.77 -4.24
CA LEU A 393 -21.23 -26.35 -4.16
C LEU A 393 -19.79 -26.04 -4.62
N LEU A 394 -18.79 -26.83 -4.21
CA LEU A 394 -17.40 -26.63 -4.68
C LEU A 394 -17.29 -26.78 -6.20
N ALA A 395 -17.98 -27.76 -6.79
CA ALA A 395 -18.01 -27.96 -8.24
C ALA A 395 -18.64 -26.78 -8.99
N GLN A 396 -19.62 -26.11 -8.40
CA GLN A 396 -20.19 -24.87 -8.93
C GLN A 396 -19.19 -23.71 -8.82
N VAL A 397 -18.59 -23.53 -7.64
CA VAL A 397 -17.63 -22.47 -7.36
C VAL A 397 -16.40 -22.53 -8.29
N THR A 398 -15.89 -23.72 -8.61
CA THR A 398 -14.78 -23.89 -9.58
C THR A 398 -15.12 -23.32 -10.97
N LYS A 399 -16.40 -23.29 -11.35
CA LYS A 399 -16.86 -22.72 -12.63
C LYS A 399 -17.10 -21.22 -12.54
N ASP A 400 -17.54 -20.73 -11.39
CA ASP A 400 -17.94 -19.34 -11.19
C ASP A 400 -16.76 -18.40 -10.88
N PHE A 401 -15.62 -18.91 -10.40
CA PHE A 401 -14.41 -18.10 -10.25
C PHE A 401 -13.84 -17.69 -11.62
N PRO A 402 -13.55 -16.39 -11.85
CA PRO A 402 -12.90 -15.94 -13.06
C PRO A 402 -11.52 -16.59 -13.24
N ALA A 403 -11.20 -17.06 -14.44
CA ALA A 403 -9.90 -17.69 -14.73
C ALA A 403 -8.70 -16.74 -14.51
N GLU A 404 -8.92 -15.43 -14.71
CA GLU A 404 -7.92 -14.38 -14.52
C GLU A 404 -7.82 -13.89 -13.07
N GLU A 405 -8.70 -14.35 -12.17
CA GLU A 405 -8.66 -13.97 -10.75
C GLU A 405 -7.34 -14.43 -10.13
N ASP A 406 -6.64 -13.48 -9.50
CA ASP A 406 -5.30 -13.70 -8.94
C ASP A 406 -5.15 -13.02 -7.59
N TRP A 407 -4.81 -13.79 -6.57
CA TRP A 407 -4.45 -13.28 -5.26
C TRP A 407 -2.92 -13.35 -5.14
N ASP A 408 -2.27 -12.24 -5.53
CA ASP A 408 -0.82 -12.04 -5.58
C ASP A 408 -0.21 -12.22 -4.17
N ALA A 409 0.27 -13.42 -3.86
CA ALA A 409 1.01 -13.68 -2.62
C ALA A 409 2.46 -13.22 -2.80
N ARG A 410 2.71 -11.92 -2.67
CA ARG A 410 4.08 -11.40 -2.56
C ARG A 410 4.65 -11.67 -1.15
N HIS A 411 4.83 -12.94 -0.81
CA HIS A 411 5.72 -13.38 0.25
C HIS A 411 6.78 -14.31 -0.35
N PRO A 412 8.09 -14.04 -0.17
CA PRO A 412 9.13 -14.92 -0.66
C PRO A 412 9.18 -16.17 0.24
N VAL A 413 8.79 -17.33 -0.30
CA VAL A 413 9.25 -18.62 0.20
C VAL A 413 10.32 -19.12 -0.79
N GLY A 414 11.51 -18.52 -0.72
CA GLY A 414 12.59 -18.76 -1.68
C GLY A 414 12.38 -18.08 -3.05
N ASP A 415 12.90 -18.68 -4.12
CA ASP A 415 12.86 -18.18 -5.52
C ASP A 415 11.51 -18.41 -6.25
N TRP A 416 10.48 -18.91 -5.55
CA TRP A 416 9.20 -19.25 -6.16
C TRP A 416 8.11 -18.29 -5.69
N TYR A 417 7.53 -17.56 -6.66
CA TYR A 417 6.29 -16.81 -6.48
C TYR A 417 5.13 -17.75 -6.78
N ASP A 418 4.36 -18.15 -5.77
CA ASP A 418 3.11 -18.86 -6.03
C ASP A 418 1.97 -17.85 -6.08
N THR A 419 1.34 -17.73 -7.25
CA THR A 419 0.13 -16.91 -7.41
C THR A 419 -1.05 -17.76 -6.97
N ILE A 420 -1.78 -17.31 -5.94
CA ILE A 420 -2.95 -18.04 -5.48
C ILE A 420 -4.08 -17.75 -6.47
N LYS A 421 -4.32 -18.71 -7.36
CA LYS A 421 -5.49 -18.74 -8.25
C LYS A 421 -6.66 -19.38 -7.50
N PRO A 422 -7.71 -18.64 -7.09
CA PRO A 422 -8.79 -19.18 -6.26
C PRO A 422 -9.48 -20.37 -6.90
N GLN A 423 -9.66 -20.33 -8.23
CA GLN A 423 -10.20 -21.42 -9.01
C GLN A 423 -9.40 -22.74 -8.82
N ARG A 424 -8.06 -22.66 -8.79
CA ARG A 424 -7.18 -23.82 -8.58
C ARG A 424 -7.26 -24.34 -7.15
N VAL A 425 -7.37 -23.44 -6.17
CA VAL A 425 -7.52 -23.83 -4.76
C VAL A 425 -8.81 -24.62 -4.57
N VAL A 426 -9.95 -24.07 -5.01
CA VAL A 426 -11.26 -24.76 -4.93
C VAL A 426 -11.24 -26.07 -5.70
N GLY A 427 -10.65 -26.09 -6.90
CA GLY A 427 -10.52 -27.31 -7.71
C GLY A 427 -9.70 -28.39 -7.01
N GLY A 428 -8.63 -28.00 -6.31
CA GLY A 428 -7.84 -28.92 -5.49
C GLY A 428 -8.60 -29.49 -4.30
N GLU A 429 -9.40 -28.67 -3.62
CA GLU A 429 -10.28 -29.13 -2.53
C GLU A 429 -11.34 -30.12 -3.02
N LEU A 430 -11.98 -29.81 -4.15
CA LEU A 430 -12.93 -30.70 -4.79
C LEU A 430 -12.28 -32.04 -5.15
N ALA A 431 -11.11 -32.01 -5.79
CA ALA A 431 -10.40 -33.22 -6.19
C ALA A 431 -10.06 -34.12 -4.99
N VAL A 432 -9.65 -33.55 -3.86
CA VAL A 432 -9.37 -34.34 -2.64
C VAL A 432 -10.63 -35.00 -2.10
N LEU A 433 -11.76 -34.30 -2.06
CA LEU A 433 -13.02 -34.87 -1.60
C LEU A 433 -13.50 -36.01 -2.52
N GLU A 434 -13.39 -35.82 -3.83
CA GLU A 434 -13.79 -36.82 -4.83
C GLU A 434 -12.89 -38.07 -4.80
N ILE A 435 -11.58 -37.90 -4.60
CA ILE A 435 -10.65 -39.01 -4.36
C ILE A 435 -11.02 -39.77 -3.08
N ALA A 436 -11.29 -39.06 -1.98
CA ALA A 436 -11.71 -39.68 -0.71
C ALA A 436 -13.01 -40.47 -0.85
N ARG A 437 -13.88 -40.08 -1.79
CA ARG A 437 -15.15 -40.74 -2.12
C ARG A 437 -15.01 -41.86 -3.15
N SER A 438 -13.82 -42.10 -3.69
CA SER A 438 -13.57 -43.03 -4.81
C SER A 438 -14.38 -42.70 -6.08
N GLN A 439 -14.61 -41.41 -6.33
CA GLN A 439 -15.37 -40.88 -7.47
C GLN A 439 -14.42 -40.02 -8.33
N TYR A 440 -13.60 -40.63 -9.20
CA TYR A 440 -12.59 -39.94 -10.00
C TYR A 440 -12.81 -40.07 -11.52
#